data_AF-A0A846D745-F1
#
_entry.id   AF-A0A846D745-F1
#
_cell.length_a   1.000
_cell.length_b   1.000
_cell.length_c   1.000
_cell.angle_alpha   90.00
_cell.angle_beta   90.00
_cell.angle_gamma   90.00
#
_symmetry.space_group_name_H-M   'P 1'
#
loop_
_entity.id
_entity.type
_entity.pdbx_description
1 polymer ?
#
loop_
_entity_poly.entity_id
_entity_poly.type
_entity_poly.pdbx_seq_one_letter_code
_entity_poly.pdbx_strand_id
1 'polypeptide(L)'
;SEGETNAPVSLLDNQAITNYQHKQAWEEKQSLRMSVSKEFEAYLEKNLGSEAALWLRLYLQGQSQEAIARRLNWPIKKVYRLREKISYHAIRVFSINGVKGKPDLVASWLETSYTEHSFGLTPRQWQEYQQKLTPEQQQLLDKLKAGHTFEAIANDLNWRSNQVMGEWNKLYLAAQALRSASAS
;
A
#
# COMPACT_ATOMS: atom_id res chain seq x y z
N SER A 1 5.24 5.69 63.93
CA SER A 1 5.30 4.57 62.97
C SER A 1 4.35 4.91 61.85
N GLU A 2 4.79 5.53 60.75
CA GLU A 2 5.50 4.90 59.62
C GLU A 2 4.76 3.60 59.23
N GLY A 3 4.12 3.42 58.07
CA GLY A 3 4.27 4.06 56.76
C GLY A 3 4.39 2.94 55.73
N GLU A 4 3.35 2.10 55.57
CA GLU A 4 3.40 0.91 54.69
C GLU A 4 2.71 1.18 53.34
N THR A 5 3.55 1.59 52.39
CA THR A 5 3.58 1.22 50.97
C THR A 5 2.32 0.57 50.38
N ASN A 6 1.50 1.40 49.72
CA ASN A 6 0.69 0.96 48.58
C ASN A 6 1.38 1.39 47.29
N ALA A 7 1.35 0.52 46.28
CA ALA A 7 1.79 0.71 44.88
C ALA A 7 3.22 0.26 44.51
N PRO A 8 3.41 -1.06 44.27
CA PRO A 8 4.26 -1.49 43.16
C PRO A 8 3.53 -2.38 42.13
N VAL A 9 2.29 -2.81 42.41
CA VAL A 9 1.60 -3.85 41.60
C VAL A 9 1.01 -3.30 40.27
N SER A 10 0.67 -2.01 40.20
CA SER A 10 -0.06 -1.43 39.05
C SER A 10 0.80 -1.19 37.79
N LEU A 11 2.12 -1.05 37.91
CA LEU A 11 2.99 -0.74 36.76
C LEU A 11 3.36 -1.98 35.93
N LEU A 12 3.55 -3.14 36.59
CA LEU A 12 3.88 -4.40 35.92
C LEU A 12 2.67 -4.97 35.16
N ASP A 13 1.47 -4.83 35.71
CA ASP A 13 0.22 -5.25 35.06
C ASP A 13 -0.08 -4.41 33.80
N ASN A 14 0.13 -3.09 33.87
CA ASN A 14 -0.04 -2.22 32.70
C ASN A 14 0.98 -2.54 31.60
N GLN A 15 2.25 -2.81 31.94
CA GLN A 15 3.27 -3.20 30.96
C GLN A 15 2.96 -4.56 30.32
N ALA A 16 2.47 -5.53 31.10
CA ALA A 16 2.09 -6.84 30.59
C ALA A 16 0.88 -6.75 29.63
N ILE A 17 -0.12 -5.94 29.96
CA ILE A 17 -1.29 -5.68 29.11
C ILE A 17 -0.86 -4.96 27.82
N THR A 18 -0.03 -3.92 27.91
CA THR A 18 0.49 -3.20 26.74
C THR A 18 1.29 -4.14 25.82
N ASN A 19 2.19 -4.96 26.37
CA ASN A 19 2.97 -5.93 25.60
C ASN A 19 2.08 -6.98 24.92
N TYR A 20 1.04 -7.46 25.62
CA TYR A 20 0.07 -8.41 25.06
C TYR A 20 -0.75 -7.79 23.92
N GLN A 21 -1.24 -6.56 24.10
CA GLN A 21 -1.97 -5.83 23.06
C GLN A 21 -1.08 -5.55 21.84
N HIS A 22 0.18 -5.15 22.04
CA HIS A 22 1.13 -5.00 20.95
C HIS A 22 1.41 -6.30 20.21
N LYS A 23 1.55 -7.41 20.95
CA LYS A 23 1.74 -8.74 20.36
C LYS A 23 0.52 -9.17 19.54
N GLN A 24 -0.69 -9.03 20.08
CA GLN A 24 -1.92 -9.34 19.35
C GLN A 24 -2.07 -8.48 18.10
N ALA A 25 -1.88 -7.17 18.20
CA ALA A 25 -1.95 -6.27 17.04
C ALA A 25 -0.90 -6.62 15.97
N TRP A 26 0.29 -7.08 16.39
CA TRP A 26 1.32 -7.56 15.47
C TRP A 26 0.90 -8.86 14.78
N GLU A 27 0.38 -9.84 15.52
CA GLU A 27 -0.11 -11.12 14.98
C GLU A 27 -1.28 -10.92 14.00
N GLU A 28 -2.24 -10.06 14.34
CA GLU A 28 -3.34 -9.68 13.46
C GLU A 28 -2.84 -9.01 12.17
N LYS A 29 -1.85 -8.11 12.29
CA LYS A 29 -1.22 -7.46 11.13
C LYS A 29 -0.50 -8.48 10.25
N GLN A 30 0.19 -9.47 10.83
CA GLN A 30 0.85 -10.53 10.04
C GLN A 30 -0.15 -11.47 9.36
N SER A 31 -1.18 -11.90 10.08
CA SER A 31 -2.26 -12.74 9.52
C SER A 31 -2.95 -12.06 8.34
N LEU A 32 -3.26 -10.76 8.52
CA LEU A 32 -3.84 -9.95 7.47
C LEU A 32 -2.92 -9.83 6.25
N ARG A 33 -1.62 -9.59 6.47
CA ARG A 33 -0.63 -9.52 5.38
C ARG A 33 -0.61 -10.82 4.59
N MET A 34 -0.54 -11.98 5.26
CA MET A 34 -0.53 -13.28 4.59
C MET A 34 -1.80 -13.53 3.77
N SER A 35 -2.98 -13.22 4.30
CA SER A 35 -4.25 -13.41 3.59
C SER A 35 -4.29 -12.57 2.31
N VAL A 36 -3.99 -11.28 2.42
CA VAL A 36 -4.02 -10.35 1.30
C VAL A 36 -2.96 -10.72 0.25
N SER A 37 -1.76 -11.14 0.66
CA SER A 37 -0.72 -11.59 -0.28
C SER A 37 -1.17 -12.82 -1.08
N LYS A 38 -1.77 -13.82 -0.43
CA LYS A 38 -2.26 -15.04 -1.11
C LYS A 38 -3.38 -14.75 -2.10
N GLU A 39 -4.34 -13.92 -1.71
CA GLU A 39 -5.45 -13.53 -2.58
C GLU A 39 -4.96 -12.74 -3.79
N PHE A 40 -4.06 -11.78 -3.56
CA PHE A 40 -3.50 -10.98 -4.65
C PHE A 40 -2.63 -11.83 -5.58
N GLU A 41 -1.85 -12.75 -5.05
CA GLU A 41 -1.07 -13.69 -5.84
C GLU A 41 -1.96 -14.56 -6.75
N ALA A 42 -3.02 -15.17 -6.20
CA ALA A 42 -3.97 -15.96 -6.98
C ALA A 42 -4.66 -15.11 -8.06
N TYR A 43 -4.99 -13.86 -7.73
CA TYR A 43 -5.52 -12.90 -8.69
C TYR A 43 -4.52 -12.59 -9.80
N LEU A 44 -3.24 -12.35 -9.48
CA LEU A 44 -2.19 -12.09 -10.48
C LEU A 44 -1.95 -13.31 -11.36
N GLU A 45 -1.92 -14.52 -10.80
CA GLU A 45 -1.77 -15.74 -11.58
C GLU A 45 -2.90 -15.88 -12.60
N LYS A 46 -4.15 -15.67 -12.18
CA LYS A 46 -5.33 -15.75 -13.04
C LYS A 46 -5.35 -14.68 -14.14
N ASN A 47 -4.93 -13.45 -13.85
CA ASN A 47 -5.12 -12.31 -14.76
C ASN A 47 -3.87 -11.88 -15.54
N LEU A 48 -2.68 -12.13 -14.98
CA LEU A 48 -1.38 -11.75 -15.55
C LEU A 48 -0.46 -12.96 -15.81
N GLY A 49 -0.81 -14.15 -15.34
CA GLY A 49 -0.05 -15.38 -15.51
C GLY A 49 0.87 -15.69 -14.32
N SER A 50 1.39 -16.92 -14.31
CA SER A 50 2.25 -17.46 -13.26
C SER A 50 3.54 -16.66 -13.03
N GLU A 51 4.06 -16.02 -14.08
CA GLU A 51 5.20 -15.09 -14.00
C GLU A 51 4.96 -13.92 -13.04
N ALA A 52 3.74 -13.38 -13.01
CA ALA A 52 3.38 -12.26 -12.14
C ALA A 52 3.25 -12.68 -10.66
N ALA A 53 2.65 -13.85 -10.42
CA ALA A 53 2.58 -14.44 -9.09
C ALA A 53 3.97 -14.79 -8.55
N LEU A 54 4.84 -15.37 -9.38
CA LEU A 54 6.22 -15.68 -9.02
C LEU A 54 7.02 -14.41 -8.70
N TRP A 55 6.88 -13.36 -9.51
CA TRP A 55 7.48 -12.06 -9.22
C TRP A 55 7.02 -11.52 -7.86
N LEU A 56 5.72 -11.57 -7.56
CA LEU A 56 5.17 -11.07 -6.30
C LEU A 56 5.75 -11.84 -5.11
N ARG A 57 5.85 -13.17 -5.18
CA ARG A 57 6.46 -14.00 -4.13
C ARG A 57 7.90 -13.59 -3.84
N LEU A 58 8.72 -13.41 -4.88
CA LEU A 58 10.13 -13.03 -4.73
C LEU A 58 10.27 -11.62 -4.17
N TYR A 59 9.41 -10.71 -4.61
CA TYR A 59 9.40 -9.33 -4.13
C TYR A 59 9.00 -9.24 -2.66
N LEU A 60 7.97 -9.99 -2.22
CA LEU A 60 7.57 -10.06 -0.81
C LEU A 60 8.61 -10.73 0.10
N GLN A 61 9.57 -11.49 -0.46
CA GLN A 61 10.75 -11.98 0.27
C GLN A 61 11.85 -10.91 0.44
N GLY A 62 11.62 -9.68 -0.02
CA GLY A 62 12.57 -8.58 0.08
C GLY A 62 13.61 -8.54 -1.05
N GLN A 63 13.41 -9.26 -2.15
CA GLN A 63 14.34 -9.23 -3.28
C GLN A 63 14.19 -7.93 -4.09
N SER A 64 15.31 -7.29 -4.41
CA SER A 64 15.32 -6.13 -5.31
C SER A 64 14.93 -6.51 -6.75
N GLN A 65 14.55 -5.53 -7.57
CA GLN A 65 14.20 -5.77 -8.98
C GLN A 65 15.37 -6.42 -9.75
N GLU A 66 16.61 -6.05 -9.43
CA GLU A 66 17.83 -6.60 -10.00
C GLU A 66 18.08 -8.05 -9.54
N ALA A 67 17.82 -8.34 -8.27
CA ALA A 67 17.91 -9.71 -7.74
C ALA A 67 16.88 -10.62 -8.39
N ILE A 68 15.64 -10.14 -8.55
CA ILE A 68 14.56 -10.85 -9.25
C ILE A 68 14.92 -11.06 -10.73
N ALA A 69 15.42 -10.03 -11.42
CA ALA A 69 15.85 -10.12 -12.82
C ALA A 69 16.90 -11.22 -13.02
N ARG A 70 17.93 -11.25 -12.17
CA ARG A 70 18.96 -12.28 -12.19
C ARG A 70 18.39 -13.66 -11.90
N ARG A 71 17.54 -13.80 -10.88
CA ARG A 71 16.96 -15.07 -10.46
C ARG A 71 16.03 -15.68 -11.52
N LEU A 72 15.27 -14.84 -12.22
CA LEU A 72 14.34 -15.26 -13.27
C LEU A 72 14.98 -15.30 -14.67
N ASN A 73 16.27 -14.92 -14.77
CA ASN A 73 16.97 -14.74 -16.04
C ASN A 73 16.18 -13.83 -17.01
N TRP A 74 15.65 -12.73 -16.50
CA TRP A 74 14.88 -11.76 -17.27
C TRP A 74 15.65 -10.46 -17.48
N PRO A 75 15.43 -9.76 -18.62
CA PRO A 75 15.90 -8.40 -18.78
C PRO A 75 15.33 -7.49 -17.67
N ILE A 76 16.17 -6.66 -17.05
CA ILE A 76 15.75 -5.77 -15.94
C ILE A 76 14.55 -4.88 -16.34
N LYS A 77 14.50 -4.42 -17.60
CA LYS A 77 13.37 -3.66 -18.14
C LYS A 77 12.04 -4.44 -18.12
N LYS A 78 12.06 -5.77 -18.30
CA LYS A 78 10.87 -6.63 -18.18
C LYS A 78 10.35 -6.63 -16.75
N VAL A 79 11.26 -6.70 -15.77
CA VAL A 79 10.91 -6.70 -14.34
C VAL A 79 10.24 -5.39 -13.93
N TYR A 80 10.80 -4.24 -14.30
CA TYR A 80 10.19 -2.93 -14.01
C TYR A 80 8.82 -2.76 -14.69
N ARG A 81 8.65 -3.22 -15.94
CA ARG A 81 7.34 -3.21 -16.61
C ARG A 81 6.32 -4.09 -15.90
N LEU A 82 6.74 -5.28 -15.46
CA LEU A 82 5.87 -6.20 -14.72
C LEU A 82 5.47 -5.61 -13.37
N ARG A 83 6.41 -4.98 -12.65
CA ARG A 83 6.12 -4.23 -11.42
C ARG A 83 5.02 -3.19 -11.66
N GLU A 84 5.18 -2.35 -12.68
CA GLU A 84 4.19 -1.30 -12.99
C GLU A 84 2.81 -1.88 -13.35
N LYS A 85 2.78 -3.00 -14.09
CA LYS A 85 1.53 -3.71 -14.40
C LYS A 85 0.89 -4.28 -13.12
N ILE A 86 1.67 -4.87 -12.23
CA ILE A 86 1.20 -5.40 -10.94
C ILE A 86 0.68 -4.27 -10.04
N SER A 87 1.39 -3.14 -9.93
CA SER A 87 0.94 -1.96 -9.18
C SER A 87 -0.39 -1.42 -9.70
N TYR A 88 -0.56 -1.37 -11.02
CA TYR A 88 -1.85 -1.04 -11.64
C TYR A 88 -2.95 -2.04 -11.25
N HIS A 89 -2.66 -3.34 -11.27
CA HIS A 89 -3.63 -4.39 -10.90
C HIS A 89 -4.01 -4.33 -9.41
N ALA A 90 -3.05 -4.01 -8.54
CA ALA A 90 -3.28 -3.77 -7.11
C ALA A 90 -4.23 -2.58 -6.90
N ILE A 91 -3.91 -1.44 -7.55
CA ILE A 91 -4.56 -0.15 -7.30
C ILE A 91 -5.89 -0.01 -8.04
N ARG A 92 -6.03 -0.59 -9.23
CA ARG A 92 -7.24 -0.42 -10.06
C ARG A 92 -8.16 -1.61 -10.06
N VAL A 93 -7.74 -2.84 -9.78
CA VAL A 93 -8.64 -3.99 -9.96
C VAL A 93 -8.85 -4.75 -8.67
N PHE A 94 -7.80 -4.93 -7.88
CA PHE A 94 -7.91 -5.51 -6.54
C PHE A 94 -8.62 -4.55 -5.57
N SER A 95 -8.45 -3.23 -5.71
CA SER A 95 -9.22 -2.22 -4.97
C SER A 95 -10.73 -2.25 -5.23
N ILE A 96 -11.15 -2.72 -6.41
CA ILE A 96 -12.55 -2.67 -6.87
C ILE A 96 -13.29 -3.98 -6.57
N ASN A 97 -12.62 -5.10 -6.84
CA ASN A 97 -13.24 -6.43 -6.82
C ASN A 97 -12.63 -7.37 -5.76
N GLY A 98 -11.61 -6.91 -5.02
CA GLY A 98 -10.99 -7.66 -3.94
C GLY A 98 -11.82 -7.64 -2.66
N VAL A 99 -11.45 -8.51 -1.71
CA VAL A 99 -12.03 -8.55 -0.37
C VAL A 99 -11.97 -7.14 0.24
N LYS A 100 -13.16 -6.63 0.60
CA LYS A 100 -13.44 -5.31 1.19
C LYS A 100 -12.19 -4.58 1.75
N GLY A 101 -11.70 -3.60 1.00
CA GLY A 101 -11.15 -2.36 1.58
C GLY A 101 -9.66 -2.29 1.92
N LYS A 102 -8.73 -3.00 1.26
CA LYS A 102 -7.29 -2.90 1.60
C LYS A 102 -6.29 -2.68 0.44
N PRO A 103 -6.58 -1.86 -0.58
CA PRO A 103 -5.64 -1.61 -1.67
C PRO A 103 -4.36 -0.89 -1.25
N ASP A 104 -4.42 -0.06 -0.21
CA ASP A 104 -3.26 0.63 0.35
C ASP A 104 -2.20 -0.33 0.91
N LEU A 105 -2.62 -1.51 1.41
CA LEU A 105 -1.67 -2.51 1.93
C LEU A 105 -0.78 -3.06 0.81
N VAL A 106 -1.36 -3.33 -0.36
CA VAL A 106 -0.61 -3.84 -1.52
C VAL A 106 0.23 -2.72 -2.16
N ALA A 107 -0.30 -1.49 -2.23
CA ALA A 107 0.46 -0.35 -2.73
C ALA A 107 1.67 -0.01 -1.82
N SER A 108 1.50 -0.12 -0.50
CA SER A 108 2.58 0.01 0.50
C SER A 108 3.68 -1.01 0.25
N TRP A 109 3.33 -2.29 0.05
CA TRP A 109 4.34 -3.31 -0.27
C TRP A 109 5.13 -2.98 -1.50
N LEU A 110 4.48 -2.49 -2.56
CA LEU A 110 5.09 -2.22 -3.85
C LEU A 110 5.91 -0.91 -3.90
N GLU A 111 6.07 -0.22 -2.78
CA GLU A 111 6.70 1.11 -2.69
C GLU A 111 6.04 2.15 -3.62
N THR A 112 4.75 1.96 -3.89
CA THR A 112 3.96 2.88 -4.72
C THR A 112 2.77 3.44 -3.96
N SER A 113 2.72 3.25 -2.64
CA SER A 113 1.74 3.92 -1.81
C SER A 113 1.95 5.43 -1.88
N TYR A 114 0.85 6.14 -1.91
CA TYR A 114 0.85 7.58 -1.71
C TYR A 114 1.36 7.94 -0.30
N THR A 115 0.89 7.21 0.72
CA THR A 115 1.10 7.54 2.13
C THR A 115 2.54 7.41 2.61
N GLU A 116 3.28 6.40 2.12
CA GLU A 116 4.65 6.12 2.58
C GLU A 116 5.70 6.45 1.52
N HIS A 117 5.32 6.47 0.24
CA HIS A 117 6.29 6.53 -0.87
C HIS A 117 5.98 7.60 -1.91
N SER A 118 4.99 8.48 -1.70
CA SER A 118 4.64 9.53 -2.68
C SER A 118 4.39 8.96 -4.09
N PHE A 119 3.70 7.81 -4.16
CA PHE A 119 3.52 7.03 -5.39
C PHE A 119 4.84 6.54 -6.05
N GLY A 120 5.92 6.41 -5.29
CA GLY A 120 7.25 6.06 -5.82
C GLY A 120 7.88 7.16 -6.68
N LEU A 121 7.45 8.42 -6.50
CA LEU A 121 8.05 9.59 -7.14
C LEU A 121 9.29 10.05 -6.37
N THR A 122 10.30 10.52 -7.09
CA THR A 122 11.43 11.23 -6.46
C THR A 122 10.96 12.55 -5.83
N PRO A 123 11.69 13.15 -4.87
CA PRO A 123 11.28 14.40 -4.23
C PRO A 123 10.98 15.53 -5.23
N ARG A 124 11.78 15.65 -6.31
CA ARG A 124 11.55 16.64 -7.37
C ARG A 124 10.27 16.35 -8.16
N GLN A 125 10.07 15.11 -8.60
CA GLN A 125 8.85 14.72 -9.32
C GLN A 125 7.61 14.89 -8.43
N TRP A 126 7.73 14.63 -7.13
CA TRP A 126 6.66 14.83 -6.16
C TRP A 126 6.26 16.32 -6.07
N GLN A 127 7.23 17.23 -5.98
CA GLN A 127 6.96 18.67 -5.96
C GLN A 127 6.25 19.13 -7.25
N GLU A 128 6.73 18.69 -8.42
CA GLU A 128 6.10 19.00 -9.71
C GLU A 128 4.70 18.40 -9.84
N TYR A 129 4.48 17.21 -9.26
CA TYR A 129 3.19 16.54 -9.23
C TYR A 129 2.18 17.29 -8.36
N GLN A 130 2.58 17.71 -7.16
CA GLN A 130 1.73 18.45 -6.23
C GLN A 130 1.21 19.78 -6.82
N GLN A 131 2.03 20.46 -7.61
CA GLN A 131 1.64 21.72 -8.27
C GLN A 131 0.53 21.54 -9.32
N LYS A 132 0.30 20.32 -9.80
CA LYS A 132 -0.70 20.01 -10.83
C LYS A 132 -2.01 19.46 -10.24
N LEU A 133 -2.06 19.23 -8.93
CA LEU A 133 -3.24 18.69 -8.26
C LEU A 133 -4.34 19.75 -8.19
N THR A 134 -5.56 19.34 -8.50
CA THR A 134 -6.72 20.19 -8.21
C THR A 134 -7.01 20.20 -6.70
N PRO A 135 -7.74 21.20 -6.17
CA PRO A 135 -8.13 21.22 -4.76
C PRO A 135 -8.86 19.94 -4.32
N GLU A 136 -9.74 19.41 -5.17
CA GLU A 136 -10.48 18.18 -4.91
C GLU A 136 -9.57 16.95 -4.83
N GLN A 137 -8.58 16.89 -5.71
CA GLN A 137 -7.58 15.83 -5.73
C GLN A 137 -6.68 15.89 -4.49
N GLN A 138 -6.30 17.09 -4.06
CA GLN A 138 -5.55 17.27 -2.82
C GLN A 138 -6.37 16.83 -1.60
N GLN A 139 -7.65 17.19 -1.53
CA GLN A 139 -8.56 16.74 -0.47
C GLN A 139 -8.73 15.21 -0.43
N LEU A 140 -8.86 14.57 -1.60
CA LEU A 140 -8.90 13.12 -1.70
C LEU A 140 -7.62 12.49 -1.13
N LEU A 141 -6.45 12.99 -1.52
CA LEU A 141 -5.16 12.54 -1.01
C LEU A 141 -5.04 12.74 0.51
N ASP A 142 -5.40 13.91 1.03
CA ASP A 142 -5.32 14.20 2.46
C ASP A 142 -6.21 13.27 3.29
N LYS A 143 -7.43 12.97 2.80
CA LYS A 143 -8.32 12.03 3.47
C LYS A 143 -7.80 10.59 3.43
N LEU A 144 -7.20 10.16 2.33
CA LEU A 144 -6.52 8.85 2.24
C LEU A 144 -5.33 8.78 3.19
N LYS A 145 -4.57 9.88 3.32
CA LYS A 145 -3.47 9.98 4.29
C LYS A 145 -3.94 9.83 5.73
N ALA A 146 -5.14 10.33 6.03
CA ALA A 146 -5.79 10.18 7.33
C ALA A 146 -6.41 8.79 7.55
N GLY A 147 -6.31 7.86 6.58
CA GLY A 147 -6.78 6.48 6.70
C GLY A 147 -8.27 6.28 6.42
N HIS A 148 -8.95 7.25 5.80
CA HIS A 148 -10.35 7.08 5.41
C HIS A 148 -10.49 6.06 4.26
N THR A 149 -11.56 5.26 4.31
CA THR A 149 -11.91 4.37 3.19
C THR A 149 -12.51 5.16 2.02
N PHE A 150 -12.54 4.58 0.82
CA PHE A 150 -13.20 5.22 -0.32
C PHE A 150 -14.70 5.47 -0.07
N GLU A 151 -15.40 4.62 0.68
CA GLU A 151 -16.80 4.90 1.06
C GLU A 151 -16.92 6.09 2.00
N ALA A 152 -16.05 6.18 3.01
CA ALA A 152 -16.04 7.33 3.93
C ALA A 152 -15.73 8.63 3.19
N ILE A 153 -14.76 8.62 2.27
CA ILE A 153 -14.40 9.77 1.45
C ILE A 153 -15.55 10.16 0.51
N ALA A 154 -16.23 9.18 -0.09
CA ALA A 154 -17.38 9.42 -0.95
C ALA A 154 -18.47 10.17 -0.18
N ASN A 155 -18.79 9.72 1.03
CA ASN A 155 -19.78 10.37 1.88
C ASN A 155 -19.33 11.79 2.27
N ASP A 156 -18.09 11.95 2.73
CA ASP A 156 -17.55 13.24 3.18
C ASP A 156 -17.50 14.30 2.07
N LEU A 157 -17.14 13.90 0.85
CA LEU A 157 -17.02 14.80 -0.30
C LEU A 157 -18.32 14.92 -1.09
N ASN A 158 -19.39 14.24 -0.65
CA ASN A 158 -20.65 14.10 -1.38
C ASN A 158 -20.43 13.60 -2.84
N TRP A 159 -19.50 12.65 -2.99
CA TRP A 159 -19.17 12.00 -4.24
C TRP A 159 -19.81 10.62 -4.31
N ARG A 160 -19.93 10.09 -5.53
CA ARG A 160 -20.23 8.67 -5.71
C ARG A 160 -18.95 7.85 -5.50
N SER A 161 -19.05 6.63 -4.99
CA SER A 161 -17.87 5.76 -4.77
C SER A 161 -17.06 5.53 -6.05
N ASN A 162 -17.71 5.45 -7.21
CA ASN A 162 -17.03 5.33 -8.51
C ASN A 162 -16.28 6.61 -8.92
N GLN A 163 -16.70 7.78 -8.44
CA GLN A 163 -16.03 9.06 -8.68
C GLN A 163 -14.75 9.17 -7.86
N VAL A 164 -14.79 8.81 -6.56
CA VAL A 164 -13.60 8.72 -5.69
C VAL A 164 -12.54 7.83 -6.34
N MET A 165 -12.97 6.67 -6.83
CA MET A 165 -12.11 5.71 -7.52
C MET A 165 -11.57 6.24 -8.85
N GLY A 166 -12.40 6.94 -9.62
CA GLY A 166 -12.00 7.58 -10.87
C GLY A 166 -10.90 8.62 -10.66
N GLU A 167 -11.08 9.50 -9.66
CA GLU A 167 -10.08 10.51 -9.30
C GLU A 167 -8.79 9.88 -8.74
N TRP A 168 -8.92 8.88 -7.87
CA TRP A 168 -7.77 8.13 -7.38
C TRP A 168 -6.95 7.48 -8.52
N ASN A 169 -7.64 6.90 -9.51
CA ASN A 169 -6.97 6.30 -10.65
C ASN A 169 -6.29 7.36 -11.54
N LYS A 170 -6.89 8.53 -11.73
CA LYS A 170 -6.24 9.65 -12.45
C LYS A 170 -4.96 10.07 -11.74
N LEU A 171 -5.00 10.20 -10.41
CA LEU A 171 -3.85 10.53 -9.60
C LEU A 171 -2.71 9.52 -9.78
N TYR A 172 -3.01 8.24 -9.60
CA TYR A 172 -2.01 7.19 -9.77
C TYR A 172 -1.41 7.16 -11.18
N LEU A 173 -2.24 7.26 -12.23
CA LEU A 173 -1.77 7.25 -13.62
C LEU A 173 -0.89 8.46 -13.96
N ALA A 174 -1.23 9.63 -13.44
CA ALA A 174 -0.40 10.82 -13.60
C ALA A 174 0.97 10.64 -12.91
N ALA A 175 1.01 10.04 -11.71
CA ALA A 175 2.27 9.71 -11.04
C ALA A 175 3.06 8.64 -11.82
N GLN A 176 2.40 7.61 -12.33
CA GLN A 176 3.03 6.57 -13.15
C GLN A 176 3.67 7.13 -14.42
N ALA A 177 3.01 8.08 -15.09
CA ALA A 177 3.55 8.75 -16.26
C ALA A 177 4.84 9.52 -15.92
N LEU A 178 4.87 10.22 -14.78
CA LEU A 178 6.08 10.93 -14.32
C LEU A 178 7.23 9.97 -14.00
N ARG A 179 6.97 8.83 -13.34
CA ARG A 179 8.00 7.80 -13.11
C ARG A 179 8.60 7.28 -14.41
N SER A 180 7.73 7.01 -15.39
CA SER A 180 8.12 6.43 -16.68
C SER A 180 8.91 7.40 -17.57
N ALA A 181 8.62 8.70 -17.47
CA ALA A 181 9.30 9.74 -18.24
C ALA A 181 10.78 9.92 -17.86
N SER A 182 11.16 9.62 -16.61
CA SER A 182 12.56 9.71 -16.15
C SER A 182 13.35 8.41 -16.33
N ALA A 183 12.71 7.33 -16.74
CA ALA A 183 13.34 6.03 -17.03
C ALA A 183 13.68 5.84 -18.52
N SER A 184 13.44 6.86 -19.36
CA SER A 184 13.69 6.88 -20.80
C SER A 184 14.96 7.64 -21.15
#